data_AF-F4BIH9-F1
#
_entry.id   AF-F4BIH9-F1
#
_cell.length_a   1.000
_cell.length_b   1.000
_cell.length_c   1.000
_cell.angle_alpha   90.00
_cell.angle_beta   90.00
_cell.angle_gamma   90.00
#
_symmetry.space_group_name_H-M   'P 1'
#
loop_
_entity.id
_entity.type
_entity.pdbx_description
1 polymer ?
#
loop_
_entity_poly.entity_id
_entity_poly.type
_entity_poly.pdbx_seq_one_letter_code
_entity_poly.pdbx_strand_id
1 'polypeptide(L)'
;MKNFEIIRKDFLQSIDIYINHPHKSHFLNIHHRHSNTGIQRAKLLKDYISYCPTLTIMNQLIKHYLESSQELEEVLLNLKLQYKKTINKAEIKADASLLRGGNKHPSSLWTYVNNVFQQTKNLAPVDNNLSIINNPIFDVLLPVQNISKIGNSTASAHVVTRYKDKKNEKINYFVKSLNNNEVENAIAEVIYAQIWNYFIGSRASKSLLLLSEHEKKIIGIASKGISDFQEYKSLNGDQKDYPGLIQILFYVCVLIENDFHICNFGTGLFNGKRYYTKIDHDYIVSFWDTLKYAKFMTEVSQNFQELLKKKSMSSLFLLLESMRFSPVKANSRILELGHKIRLGRPSTVTSHMMMSQFRNKAITRSNQKELEYTINDFILKTRPTEINRFFSDLEGVLMTKIAPLIKYNYKYLGKSNELLFFFKLRFSHLSNLLN
;
A
#
# COMPACT_ATOMS: atom_id res chain seq x y z
N MET A 1 21.33 16.65 13.64
CA MET A 1 20.11 17.09 14.37
C MET A 1 18.97 17.29 13.37
N LYS A 2 17.77 16.73 13.57
CA LYS A 2 16.59 17.01 12.73
C LYS A 2 16.18 18.48 12.92
N ASN A 3 15.92 19.21 11.83
CA ASN A 3 15.39 20.58 11.86
C ASN A 3 14.01 20.58 12.56
N PHE A 4 13.84 21.44 13.58
CA PHE A 4 12.62 21.62 14.38
C PHE A 4 11.35 21.68 13.51
N GLU A 5 11.43 22.42 12.41
CA GLU A 5 10.34 22.60 11.44
C GLU A 5 9.81 21.28 10.87
N ILE A 6 10.71 20.33 10.65
CA ILE A 6 10.32 19.05 10.06
C ILE A 6 9.55 18.22 11.09
N ILE A 7 9.99 18.22 12.36
CA ILE A 7 9.30 17.48 13.42
C ILE A 7 7.92 18.09 13.68
N ARG A 8 7.82 19.43 13.66
CA ARG A 8 6.54 20.14 13.77
C ARG A 8 5.58 19.72 12.66
N LYS A 9 6.04 19.69 11.40
CA LYS A 9 5.25 19.23 10.25
C LYS A 9 4.72 17.81 10.44
N ASP A 10 5.54 16.89 10.95
CA ASP A 10 5.15 15.49 11.17
C ASP A 10 3.98 15.37 12.17
N PHE A 11 4.04 16.10 13.30
CA PHE A 11 2.95 16.13 14.27
C PHE A 11 1.66 16.74 13.69
N LEU A 12 1.77 17.90 13.04
CA LEU A 12 0.63 18.59 12.44
C LEU A 12 -0.08 17.70 11.41
N GLN A 13 0.70 17.01 10.57
CA GLN A 13 0.16 16.10 9.57
C GLN A 13 -0.54 14.90 10.20
N SER A 14 0.04 14.30 11.22
CA SER A 14 -0.59 13.20 11.95
C SER A 14 -1.94 13.62 12.56
N ILE A 15 -2.02 14.84 13.07
CA ILE A 15 -3.26 15.40 13.62
C ILE A 15 -4.27 15.70 12.49
N ASP A 16 -3.81 16.20 11.35
CA ASP A 16 -4.67 16.46 10.19
C ASP A 16 -5.25 15.17 9.60
N ILE A 17 -4.52 14.06 9.62
CA ILE A 17 -5.07 12.76 9.23
C ILE A 17 -6.21 12.36 10.18
N TYR A 18 -6.02 12.54 11.49
CA TYR A 18 -7.06 12.27 12.49
C TYR A 18 -8.29 13.18 12.31
N ILE A 19 -8.10 14.48 12.08
CA ILE A 19 -9.22 15.44 11.92
C ILE A 19 -10.03 15.16 10.65
N ASN A 20 -9.35 14.90 9.54
CA ASN A 20 -10.00 14.79 8.23
C ASN A 20 -10.52 13.38 7.93
N HIS A 21 -10.41 12.45 8.88
CA HIS A 21 -10.84 11.08 8.69
C HIS A 21 -12.38 10.95 8.61
N PRO A 22 -12.96 10.54 7.46
CA PRO A 22 -14.37 10.25 7.36
C PRO A 22 -14.63 8.77 7.61
N HIS A 23 -15.18 8.42 8.77
CA HIS A 23 -15.78 7.10 8.94
C HIS A 23 -17.10 7.02 8.15
N LYS A 24 -17.01 6.62 6.87
CA LYS A 24 -18.17 6.16 6.08
C LYS A 24 -18.15 4.64 5.99
N SER A 25 -18.95 3.98 6.83
CA SER A 25 -19.38 2.61 6.61
C SER A 25 -20.63 2.67 5.71
N HIS A 26 -20.57 2.10 4.51
CA HIS A 26 -21.69 2.12 3.57
C HIS A 26 -22.81 1.11 3.91
N PHE A 27 -22.64 0.26 4.93
CA PHE A 27 -23.57 -0.87 5.14
C PHE A 27 -24.50 -0.74 6.34
N LEU A 28 -24.23 0.19 7.25
CA LEU A 28 -25.13 0.62 8.31
C LEU A 28 -24.79 2.09 8.55
N ASN A 29 -25.78 2.99 8.56
CA ASN A 29 -25.65 4.43 8.87
C ASN A 29 -25.20 4.69 10.33
N ILE A 30 -24.25 3.90 10.86
CA ILE A 30 -23.57 4.14 12.12
C ILE A 30 -22.32 4.94 11.77
N HIS A 31 -22.46 6.25 11.88
CA HIS A 31 -21.35 7.18 11.83
C HIS A 31 -20.47 6.97 13.07
N HIS A 32 -19.43 6.14 12.98
CA HIS A 32 -18.33 6.22 13.95
C HIS A 32 -17.42 7.40 13.62
N ARG A 33 -17.97 8.63 13.52
CA ARG A 33 -17.11 9.83 13.48
C ARG A 33 -16.27 9.83 14.76
N HIS A 34 -15.02 10.30 14.70
CA HIS A 34 -14.34 10.75 15.92
C HIS A 34 -15.31 11.67 16.65
N SER A 35 -15.52 11.45 17.96
CA SER A 35 -16.48 12.27 18.70
C SER A 35 -16.15 13.74 18.50
N ASN A 36 -17.17 14.62 18.51
CA ASN A 36 -16.94 16.06 18.38
C ASN A 36 -15.87 16.54 19.36
N THR A 37 -15.86 16.00 20.58
CA THR A 37 -14.82 16.21 21.59
C THR A 37 -13.42 15.78 21.12
N GLY A 38 -13.30 14.63 20.45
CA GLY A 38 -12.05 14.17 19.87
C GLY A 38 -11.53 15.10 18.76
N ILE A 39 -12.39 15.59 17.88
CA ILE A 39 -12.02 16.54 16.81
C ILE A 39 -11.64 17.90 17.41
N GLN A 40 -12.39 18.40 18.39
CA GLN A 40 -12.06 19.64 19.12
C GLN A 40 -10.70 19.54 19.80
N ARG A 41 -10.43 18.41 20.48
CA ARG A 41 -9.13 18.12 21.09
C ARG A 41 -8.00 18.14 20.07
N ALA A 42 -8.21 17.54 18.90
CA ALA A 42 -7.22 17.49 17.83
C ALA A 42 -6.92 18.89 17.27
N LYS A 43 -7.96 19.69 17.00
CA LYS A 43 -7.79 21.09 16.57
C LYS A 43 -7.04 21.91 17.62
N LEU A 44 -7.41 21.77 18.89
CA LEU A 44 -6.74 22.46 19.99
C LEU A 44 -5.25 22.08 20.09
N LEU A 45 -4.93 20.78 20.04
CA LEU A 45 -3.54 20.32 20.07
C LEU A 45 -2.75 20.82 18.85
N LYS A 46 -3.37 20.81 17.66
CA LYS A 46 -2.79 21.32 16.41
C LYS A 46 -2.42 22.80 16.54
N ASP A 47 -3.30 23.60 17.12
CA ASP A 47 -3.09 25.03 17.31
C ASP A 47 -1.88 25.27 18.22
N TYR A 48 -1.82 24.62 19.40
CA TYR A 48 -0.68 24.75 20.32
C TYR A 48 0.66 24.31 19.70
N ILE A 49 0.67 23.23 18.92
CA ILE A 49 1.88 22.77 18.21
C ILE A 49 2.34 23.79 17.16
N SER A 50 1.39 24.42 16.46
CA SER A 50 1.70 25.42 15.42
C SER A 50 2.43 26.64 15.99
N TYR A 51 2.11 27.02 17.23
CA TYR A 51 2.72 28.15 17.94
C TYR A 51 3.93 27.80 18.80
N CYS A 52 4.36 26.54 18.85
CA CYS A 52 5.59 26.19 19.58
C CYS A 52 6.80 26.89 18.95
N PRO A 53 7.67 27.56 19.73
CA PRO A 53 8.83 28.29 19.20
C PRO A 53 10.08 27.42 19.05
N THR A 54 10.15 26.30 19.78
CA THR A 54 11.31 25.40 19.80
C THR A 54 10.91 23.95 19.94
N LEU A 55 11.82 23.05 19.55
CA LEU A 55 11.62 21.60 19.69
C LEU A 55 11.49 21.18 21.16
N THR A 56 12.20 21.83 22.08
CA THR A 56 12.15 21.54 23.51
C THR A 56 10.75 21.76 24.08
N ILE A 57 10.15 22.92 23.79
CA ILE A 57 8.82 23.28 24.29
C ILE A 57 7.75 22.39 23.64
N MET A 58 7.88 22.11 22.33
CA MET A 58 6.98 21.17 21.67
C MET A 58 7.07 19.76 22.27
N ASN A 59 8.28 19.26 22.57
CA ASN A 59 8.45 17.96 23.19
C ASN A 59 7.86 17.90 24.61
N GLN A 60 7.96 18.98 25.38
CA GLN A 60 7.27 19.09 26.68
C GLN A 60 5.76 19.02 26.51
N LEU A 61 5.18 19.84 25.63
CA LEU A 61 3.74 19.81 25.30
C LEU A 61 3.28 18.40 24.94
N ILE A 62 3.97 17.74 24.00
CA ILE A 62 3.63 16.40 23.54
C ILE A 62 3.77 15.37 24.67
N LYS A 63 4.85 15.43 25.45
CA LYS A 63 5.07 14.51 26.58
C LYS A 63 3.91 14.62 27.59
N HIS A 64 3.60 15.84 28.03
CA HIS A 64 2.53 16.06 29.02
C HIS A 64 1.15 15.72 28.47
N TYR A 65 0.90 15.94 27.17
CA TYR A 65 -0.30 15.45 26.50
C TYR A 65 -0.40 13.91 26.53
N LEU A 66 0.68 13.20 26.20
CA LEU A 66 0.70 11.74 26.16
C LEU A 66 0.63 11.09 27.55
N GLU A 67 1.13 11.76 28.57
CA GLU A 67 1.10 11.31 29.97
C GLU A 67 -0.18 11.77 30.72
N SER A 68 -1.03 12.57 30.07
CA SER A 68 -2.17 13.24 30.71
C SER A 68 -1.76 14.03 31.97
N SER A 69 -0.58 14.66 31.96
CA SER A 69 0.02 15.31 33.13
C SER A 69 -0.76 16.54 33.60
N GLN A 70 -0.77 16.78 34.92
CA GLN A 70 -1.30 18.01 35.51
C GLN A 70 -0.49 19.26 35.09
N GLU A 71 0.81 19.08 34.82
CA GLU A 71 1.75 20.13 34.37
C GLU A 71 1.43 20.65 32.96
N LEU A 72 0.54 19.99 32.23
CA LEU A 72 0.09 20.47 30.93
C LEU A 72 -0.49 21.89 31.01
N GLU A 73 -1.20 22.23 32.09
CA GLU A 73 -1.77 23.58 32.28
C GLU A 73 -0.70 24.68 32.24
N GLU A 74 0.44 24.46 32.90
CA GLU A 74 1.56 25.40 32.95
C GLU A 74 2.23 25.54 31.58
N VAL A 75 2.41 24.43 30.86
CA VAL A 75 2.98 24.45 29.51
C VAL A 75 2.07 25.22 28.53
N LEU A 76 0.76 25.01 28.60
CA LEU A 76 -0.20 25.74 27.76
C LEU A 76 -0.24 27.24 28.09
N LEU A 77 -0.19 27.60 29.38
CA LEU A 77 -0.11 29.00 29.81
C LEU A 77 1.13 29.68 29.23
N ASN A 78 2.30 29.06 29.37
CA ASN A 78 3.57 29.58 28.88
C ASN A 78 3.58 29.73 27.36
N LEU A 79 3.02 28.77 26.63
CA LEU A 79 2.87 28.85 25.17
C LEU A 79 1.94 30.01 24.77
N LYS A 80 0.77 30.12 25.39
CA LYS A 80 -0.25 31.10 25.01
C LYS A 80 0.19 32.55 25.31
N LEU A 81 1.06 32.74 26.31
CA LEU A 81 1.71 34.03 26.61
C LEU A 81 2.64 34.52 25.49
N GLN A 82 3.15 33.62 24.65
CA GLN A 82 4.07 34.00 23.57
C GLN A 82 3.36 34.61 22.36
N TYR A 83 2.06 34.36 22.18
CA TYR A 83 1.32 34.81 20.98
C TYR A 83 -0.04 35.47 21.26
N LYS A 84 -0.49 35.57 22.52
CA LYS A 84 -1.73 36.27 22.90
C LYS A 84 -1.45 37.27 24.03
N LYS A 85 -1.76 38.55 23.80
CA LYS A 85 -1.51 39.65 24.78
C LYS A 85 -2.36 39.56 26.05
N THR A 86 -3.53 38.90 25.98
CA THR A 86 -4.46 38.76 27.11
C THR A 86 -4.89 37.31 27.23
N ILE A 87 -4.72 36.73 28.43
CA ILE A 87 -5.04 35.32 28.69
C ILE A 87 -6.04 35.21 29.82
N ASN A 88 -7.05 34.38 29.60
CA ASN A 88 -7.97 33.96 30.65
C ASN A 88 -7.49 32.61 31.25
N LYS A 89 -7.19 32.58 32.55
CA LYS A 89 -6.77 31.34 33.24
C LYS A 89 -7.84 30.23 33.16
N ALA A 90 -9.12 30.59 33.12
CA ALA A 90 -10.21 29.61 32.94
C ALA A 90 -10.16 28.94 31.56
N GLU A 91 -9.74 29.67 30.52
CA GLU A 91 -9.55 29.15 29.16
C GLU A 91 -8.42 28.10 29.15
N ILE A 92 -7.29 28.37 29.81
CA ILE A 92 -6.16 27.42 29.91
C ILE A 92 -6.56 26.14 30.66
N LYS A 93 -7.33 26.27 31.74
CA LYS A 93 -7.85 25.11 32.49
C LYS A 93 -8.78 24.24 31.63
N ALA A 94 -9.66 24.87 30.85
CA ALA A 94 -10.55 24.17 29.94
C ALA A 94 -9.76 23.45 28.83
N ASP A 95 -8.76 24.13 28.24
CA ASP A 95 -7.88 23.57 27.23
C ASP A 95 -7.10 22.35 27.76
N ALA A 96 -6.48 22.48 28.94
CA ALA A 96 -5.73 21.40 29.58
C ALA A 96 -6.63 20.20 29.91
N SER A 97 -7.83 20.45 30.43
CA SER A 97 -8.82 19.40 30.70
C SER A 97 -9.22 18.65 29.42
N LEU A 98 -9.50 19.38 28.34
CA LEU A 98 -9.86 18.79 27.06
C LEU A 98 -8.73 17.91 26.51
N LEU A 99 -7.49 18.40 26.54
CA LEU A 99 -6.31 17.67 26.07
C LEU A 99 -6.03 16.41 26.89
N ARG A 100 -6.20 16.44 28.22
CA ARG A 100 -6.00 15.29 29.11
C ARG A 100 -7.02 14.16 28.91
N GLY A 101 -8.24 14.46 28.44
CA GLY A 101 -9.33 13.49 28.32
C GLY A 101 -9.18 12.44 27.19
N GLY A 102 -7.99 12.25 26.63
CA GLY A 102 -7.70 11.23 25.62
C GLY A 102 -7.70 9.81 26.19
N ASN A 103 -7.99 8.81 25.35
CA ASN A 103 -7.80 7.40 25.69
C ASN A 103 -6.67 6.81 24.84
N LYS A 104 -6.13 5.66 25.25
CA LYS A 104 -5.06 4.93 24.52
C LYS A 104 -5.62 3.96 23.48
N HIS A 105 -6.83 4.20 22.98
CA HIS A 105 -7.42 3.35 21.96
C HIS A 105 -6.62 3.45 20.64
N PRO A 106 -6.48 2.38 19.85
CA PRO A 106 -5.76 2.44 18.58
C PRO A 106 -6.21 3.61 17.68
N SER A 107 -7.51 3.85 17.52
CA SER A 107 -8.01 4.95 16.69
C SER A 107 -8.07 6.33 17.38
N SER A 108 -7.45 6.51 18.54
CA SER A 108 -7.45 7.78 19.28
C SER A 108 -6.38 8.76 18.79
N LEU A 109 -6.59 10.05 19.03
CA LEU A 109 -5.58 11.09 18.80
C LEU A 109 -4.25 10.77 19.53
N TRP A 110 -4.34 10.17 20.73
CA TRP A 110 -3.17 9.79 21.52
C TRP A 110 -2.25 8.86 20.73
N THR A 111 -2.82 7.85 20.05
CA THR A 111 -2.03 6.88 19.28
C THR A 111 -1.32 7.55 18.10
N TYR A 112 -2.01 8.46 17.40
CA TYR A 112 -1.44 9.20 16.28
C TYR A 112 -0.24 10.04 16.74
N VAL A 113 -0.41 10.78 17.83
CA VAL A 113 0.65 11.62 18.41
C VAL A 113 1.79 10.78 18.99
N ASN A 114 1.48 9.69 19.70
CA ASN A 114 2.49 8.82 20.30
C ASN A 114 3.38 8.16 19.23
N ASN A 115 2.80 7.74 18.11
CA ASN A 115 3.57 7.13 17.03
C ASN A 115 4.64 8.10 16.49
N VAL A 116 4.27 9.37 16.25
CA VAL A 116 5.23 10.40 15.85
C VAL A 116 6.28 10.62 16.95
N PHE A 117 5.86 10.67 18.22
CA PHE A 117 6.74 10.87 19.37
C PHE A 117 7.76 9.74 19.60
N GLN A 118 7.41 8.48 19.36
CA GLN A 118 8.38 7.38 19.45
C GLN A 118 9.37 7.40 18.29
N GLN A 119 8.94 7.83 17.10
CA GLN A 119 9.81 7.94 15.91
C GLN A 119 10.79 9.11 15.98
N THR A 120 10.50 10.15 16.75
CA THR A 120 11.47 11.23 17.00
C THR A 120 12.59 10.77 17.92
N LYS A 121 12.31 9.80 18.81
CA LYS A 121 13.30 9.17 19.71
C LYS A 121 14.18 8.14 18.99
N ASN A 122 13.61 7.32 18.11
CA ASN A 122 14.35 6.28 17.38
C ASN A 122 14.93 6.85 16.07
N LEU A 123 16.21 7.25 16.12
CA LEU A 123 16.95 7.88 15.02
C LEU A 123 17.53 6.87 14.01
N ALA A 124 16.74 5.91 13.53
CA ALA A 124 17.19 5.11 12.39
C ALA A 124 17.12 6.00 11.12
N PRO A 125 18.22 6.20 10.38
CA PRO A 125 18.16 6.80 9.06
C PRO A 125 17.27 5.92 8.17
N VAL A 126 16.31 6.56 7.50
CA VAL A 126 15.47 5.87 6.53
C VAL A 126 16.34 5.56 5.33
N ASP A 127 16.62 4.28 5.12
CA ASP A 127 17.34 3.78 3.96
C ASP A 127 16.42 3.93 2.73
N ASN A 128 16.44 5.12 2.12
CA ASN A 128 15.56 5.51 1.02
C ASN A 128 15.93 4.88 -0.33
N ASN A 129 16.75 3.83 -0.35
CA ASN A 129 17.12 3.07 -1.54
C ASN A 129 15.99 2.15 -2.03
N LEU A 130 14.73 2.60 -1.94
CA LEU A 130 13.57 1.90 -2.52
C LEU A 130 13.43 2.17 -4.02
N SER A 131 14.09 3.21 -4.53
CA SER A 131 14.08 3.62 -5.93
C SER A 131 15.50 3.88 -6.43
N ILE A 132 16.07 2.89 -7.12
CA ILE A 132 16.73 2.92 -8.44
C ILE A 132 17.08 1.45 -8.69
N ILE A 133 16.07 0.67 -9.10
CA ILE A 133 16.33 -0.57 -9.82
C ILE A 133 16.07 -0.18 -11.26
N ASN A 134 17.11 -0.15 -12.09
CA ASN A 134 16.91 -0.25 -13.53
C ASN A 134 15.96 -1.41 -13.72
N ASN A 135 14.72 -1.16 -14.14
CA ASN A 135 13.70 -2.19 -14.24
C ASN A 135 13.64 -2.65 -15.71
N PRO A 136 14.54 -3.54 -16.15
CA PRO A 136 14.36 -4.17 -17.43
C PRO A 136 13.04 -4.94 -17.39
N ILE A 137 12.43 -5.12 -18.56
CA ILE A 137 11.46 -6.18 -18.75
C ILE A 137 12.08 -7.47 -18.26
N PHE A 138 11.43 -8.09 -17.29
CA PHE A 138 11.88 -9.36 -16.76
C PHE A 138 11.50 -10.50 -17.70
N ASP A 139 12.21 -11.62 -17.60
CA ASP A 139 11.80 -12.84 -18.29
C ASP A 139 10.32 -13.16 -18.04
N VAL A 140 9.67 -13.62 -19.09
CA VAL A 140 8.23 -13.96 -19.12
C VAL A 140 7.98 -15.45 -19.31
N LEU A 141 9.04 -16.24 -19.50
CA LEU A 141 8.97 -17.66 -19.85
C LEU A 141 9.73 -18.49 -18.81
N LEU A 142 9.20 -19.66 -18.50
CA LEU A 142 9.82 -20.67 -17.65
C LEU A 142 9.73 -22.05 -18.33
N PRO A 143 10.81 -22.53 -18.96
CA PRO A 143 10.86 -23.90 -19.46
C PRO A 143 10.75 -24.91 -18.31
N VAL A 144 9.88 -25.93 -18.43
CA VAL A 144 9.70 -26.95 -17.39
C VAL A 144 10.98 -27.72 -17.07
N GLN A 145 11.87 -27.87 -18.06
CA GLN A 145 13.19 -28.48 -17.90
C GLN A 145 14.10 -27.75 -16.90
N ASN A 146 13.83 -26.47 -16.60
CA ASN A 146 14.61 -25.66 -15.66
C ASN A 146 14.18 -25.84 -14.19
N ILE A 147 13.10 -26.57 -13.92
CA ILE A 147 12.53 -26.69 -12.58
C ILE A 147 12.32 -28.14 -12.16
N SER A 148 12.39 -28.39 -10.85
CA SER A 148 12.18 -29.71 -10.22
C SER A 148 11.01 -29.65 -9.25
N LYS A 149 10.07 -30.60 -9.34
CA LYS A 149 8.90 -30.67 -8.47
C LYS A 149 9.31 -30.99 -7.03
N ILE A 150 8.71 -30.30 -6.07
CA ILE A 150 8.99 -30.47 -4.62
C ILE A 150 7.76 -31.02 -3.89
N GLY A 151 6.55 -30.63 -4.31
CA GLY A 151 5.31 -31.03 -3.64
C GLY A 151 4.14 -30.12 -4.03
N ASN A 152 3.04 -30.19 -3.29
CA ASN A 152 1.88 -29.31 -3.50
C ASN A 152 1.81 -28.23 -2.41
N SER A 153 1.29 -27.05 -2.76
CA SER A 153 0.98 -26.00 -1.80
C SER A 153 -0.39 -26.26 -1.16
N THR A 154 -0.43 -26.33 0.17
CA THR A 154 -1.66 -26.48 0.95
C THR A 154 -2.36 -25.14 1.24
N ALA A 155 -1.70 -24.01 0.93
CA ALA A 155 -2.16 -22.67 1.30
C ALA A 155 -2.98 -21.96 0.20
N SER A 156 -3.05 -22.51 -1.01
CA SER A 156 -3.77 -21.89 -2.14
C SER A 156 -5.21 -22.40 -2.26
N ALA A 157 -6.12 -21.55 -2.75
CA ALA A 157 -7.49 -21.94 -3.08
C ALA A 157 -7.57 -22.87 -4.31
N HIS A 158 -6.50 -22.94 -5.11
CA HIS A 158 -6.34 -23.80 -6.27
C HIS A 158 -5.23 -24.84 -6.03
N VAL A 159 -5.24 -25.95 -6.78
CA VAL A 159 -4.13 -26.92 -6.73
C VAL A 159 -2.90 -26.29 -7.36
N VAL A 160 -1.98 -25.81 -6.51
CA VAL A 160 -0.72 -25.20 -6.91
C VAL A 160 0.41 -26.14 -6.57
N THR A 161 1.20 -26.51 -7.58
CA THR A 161 2.36 -27.38 -7.40
C THR A 161 3.60 -26.51 -7.16
N ARG A 162 4.40 -26.88 -6.15
CA ARG A 162 5.66 -26.21 -5.81
C ARG A 162 6.82 -26.85 -6.55
N TYR A 163 7.64 -25.99 -7.16
CA TYR A 163 8.85 -26.36 -7.86
C TYR A 163 10.04 -25.54 -7.36
N LYS A 164 11.25 -26.04 -7.59
CA LYS A 164 12.52 -25.36 -7.32
C LYS A 164 13.26 -25.13 -8.64
N ASP A 165 13.99 -24.03 -8.73
CA ASP A 165 14.93 -23.85 -9.83
C ASP A 165 16.06 -24.88 -9.74
N LYS A 166 16.42 -25.52 -10.86
CA LYS A 166 17.49 -26.52 -10.90
C LYS A 166 18.89 -25.92 -10.74
N LYS A 167 19.09 -24.66 -11.13
CA LYS A 167 20.38 -23.96 -11.01
C LYS A 167 20.53 -23.26 -9.67
N ASN A 168 19.43 -22.88 -9.03
CA ASN A 168 19.41 -22.21 -7.74
C ASN A 168 18.25 -22.68 -6.85
N GLU A 169 18.50 -23.68 -6.03
CA GLU A 169 17.49 -24.30 -5.15
C GLU A 169 16.86 -23.36 -4.11
N LYS A 170 17.37 -22.12 -3.94
CA LYS A 170 16.74 -21.09 -3.11
C LYS A 170 15.54 -20.44 -3.79
N ILE A 171 15.42 -20.57 -5.11
CA ILE A 171 14.30 -20.04 -5.89
C ILE A 171 13.19 -21.08 -5.94
N ASN A 172 12.02 -20.70 -5.45
CA ASN A 172 10.80 -21.51 -5.54
C ASN A 172 9.87 -20.94 -6.61
N TYR A 173 9.15 -21.83 -7.29
CA TYR A 173 8.07 -21.50 -8.21
C TYR A 173 6.77 -22.15 -7.76
N PHE A 174 5.68 -21.43 -7.91
CA PHE A 174 4.33 -21.86 -7.62
C PHE A 174 3.58 -21.98 -8.95
N VAL A 175 3.28 -23.21 -9.36
CA VAL A 175 2.82 -23.52 -10.70
C VAL A 175 1.36 -23.95 -10.68
N LYS A 176 0.57 -23.34 -11.56
CA LYS A 176 -0.80 -23.76 -11.91
C LYS A 176 -0.79 -24.26 -13.36
N SER A 177 -1.20 -25.50 -13.58
CA SER A 177 -1.45 -26.03 -14.93
C SER A 177 -2.67 -25.35 -15.53
N LEU A 178 -2.63 -25.07 -16.83
CA LEU A 178 -3.70 -24.37 -17.53
C LEU A 178 -4.54 -25.35 -18.36
N ASN A 179 -5.84 -25.08 -18.41
CA ASN A 179 -6.69 -25.59 -19.47
C ASN A 179 -6.62 -24.65 -20.70
N ASN A 180 -7.01 -25.13 -21.88
CA ASN A 180 -6.92 -24.35 -23.14
C ASN A 180 -7.62 -22.97 -23.06
N ASN A 181 -8.70 -22.86 -22.28
CA ASN A 181 -9.45 -21.60 -22.14
C ASN A 181 -8.78 -20.58 -21.21
N GLU A 182 -7.72 -20.95 -20.50
CA GLU A 182 -7.04 -20.08 -19.52
C GLU A 182 -5.76 -19.44 -20.08
N VAL A 183 -5.34 -19.80 -21.30
CA VAL A 183 -4.10 -19.30 -21.92
C VAL A 183 -4.11 -17.77 -22.07
N GLU A 184 -5.22 -17.19 -22.50
CA GLU A 184 -5.36 -15.73 -22.62
C GLU A 184 -5.18 -15.03 -21.26
N ASN A 185 -5.79 -15.57 -20.20
CA ASN A 185 -5.64 -15.03 -18.84
C ASN A 185 -4.19 -15.17 -18.36
N ALA A 186 -3.54 -16.29 -18.61
CA ALA A 186 -2.14 -16.48 -18.20
C ALA A 186 -1.20 -15.46 -18.89
N ILE A 187 -1.40 -15.21 -20.19
CA ILE A 187 -0.64 -14.19 -20.91
C ILE A 187 -0.89 -12.80 -20.32
N ALA A 188 -2.15 -12.45 -20.09
CA ALA A 188 -2.53 -11.16 -19.51
C ALA A 188 -1.98 -10.97 -18.09
N GLU A 189 -1.96 -12.01 -17.25
CA GLU A 189 -1.36 -11.96 -15.92
C GLU A 189 0.14 -11.73 -15.97
N VAL A 190 0.85 -12.38 -16.89
CA VAL A 190 2.29 -12.17 -17.09
C VAL A 190 2.58 -10.72 -17.48
N ILE A 191 1.77 -10.13 -18.36
CA ILE A 191 1.90 -8.71 -18.73
C ILE A 191 1.58 -7.79 -17.56
N TYR A 192 0.48 -8.03 -16.84
CA TYR A 192 0.12 -7.20 -15.69
C TYR A 192 1.17 -7.29 -14.56
N ALA A 193 1.77 -8.46 -14.35
CA ALA A 193 2.91 -8.61 -13.45
C ALA A 193 4.10 -7.75 -13.88
N GLN A 194 4.39 -7.58 -15.18
CA GLN A 194 5.45 -6.69 -15.65
C GLN A 194 5.16 -5.22 -15.31
N ILE A 195 3.89 -4.79 -15.35
CA ILE A 195 3.49 -3.44 -14.92
C ILE A 195 3.76 -3.23 -13.43
N TRP A 196 3.43 -4.20 -12.58
CA TRP A 196 3.81 -4.17 -11.16
C TRP A 196 5.34 -4.10 -10.96
N ASN A 197 6.07 -4.94 -11.69
CA ASN A 197 7.53 -5.00 -11.64
C ASN A 197 8.20 -3.71 -12.12
N TYR A 198 7.62 -2.98 -13.09
CA TYR A 198 8.13 -1.68 -13.54
C TYR A 198 8.13 -0.64 -12.40
N PHE A 199 7.14 -0.70 -11.52
CA PHE A 199 7.00 0.25 -10.43
C PHE A 199 7.79 -0.13 -9.19
N ILE A 200 7.71 -1.38 -8.74
CA ILE A 200 8.32 -1.80 -7.46
C ILE A 200 9.46 -2.82 -7.61
N GLY A 201 9.88 -3.12 -8.84
CA GLY A 201 10.96 -4.05 -9.15
C GLY A 201 10.65 -5.47 -8.69
N SER A 202 11.70 -6.19 -8.27
CA SER A 202 11.62 -7.58 -7.79
C SER A 202 10.85 -7.77 -6.47
N ARG A 203 10.34 -6.69 -5.86
CA ARG A 203 9.40 -6.75 -4.72
C ARG A 203 7.98 -7.11 -5.13
N ALA A 204 7.64 -7.05 -6.41
CA ALA A 204 6.49 -7.76 -6.95
C ALA A 204 6.92 -9.19 -7.34
N SER A 205 6.08 -10.20 -7.06
CA SER A 205 6.31 -11.53 -7.63
C SER A 205 6.25 -11.46 -9.15
N LYS A 206 7.01 -12.33 -9.82
CA LYS A 206 6.95 -12.47 -11.28
C LYS A 206 5.98 -13.57 -11.64
N SER A 207 5.12 -13.32 -12.62
CA SER A 207 4.36 -14.37 -13.30
C SER A 207 5.08 -14.73 -14.60
N LEU A 208 5.17 -16.03 -14.89
CA LEU A 208 5.89 -16.60 -16.03
C LEU A 208 5.01 -17.65 -16.73
N LEU A 209 5.04 -17.68 -18.06
CA LEU A 209 4.42 -18.75 -18.83
C LEU A 209 5.27 -20.02 -18.70
N LEU A 210 4.68 -21.10 -18.19
CA LEU A 210 5.33 -22.41 -18.13
C LEU A 210 5.28 -23.06 -19.51
N LEU A 211 6.45 -23.45 -20.02
CA LEU A 211 6.58 -24.06 -21.34
C LEU A 211 6.86 -25.56 -21.24
N SER A 212 6.19 -26.34 -22.10
CA SER A 212 6.49 -27.76 -22.27
C SER A 212 7.89 -27.96 -22.84
N GLU A 213 8.48 -29.10 -22.51
CA GLU A 213 9.85 -29.44 -22.90
C GLU A 213 9.98 -29.61 -24.42
N HIS A 214 9.09 -30.38 -25.04
CA HIS A 214 9.24 -30.77 -26.45
C HIS A 214 8.67 -29.75 -27.44
N GLU A 215 7.48 -29.21 -27.18
CA GLU A 215 6.77 -28.38 -28.17
C GLU A 215 6.84 -26.87 -27.86
N LYS A 216 7.48 -26.49 -26.74
CA LYS A 216 7.49 -25.11 -26.20
C LYS A 216 6.08 -24.50 -26.11
N LYS A 217 5.05 -25.33 -25.94
CA LYS A 217 3.67 -24.86 -25.77
C LYS A 217 3.48 -24.34 -24.36
N ILE A 218 2.61 -23.35 -24.21
CA ILE A 218 2.18 -22.86 -22.91
C ILE A 218 1.32 -23.95 -22.25
N ILE A 219 1.78 -24.47 -21.12
CA ILE A 219 1.10 -25.56 -20.37
C ILE A 219 0.67 -25.13 -18.97
N GLY A 220 1.09 -23.94 -18.55
CA GLY A 220 0.91 -23.48 -17.17
C GLY A 220 1.28 -22.02 -17.01
N ILE A 221 1.01 -21.51 -15.82
CA ILE A 221 1.57 -20.26 -15.31
C ILE A 221 2.33 -20.55 -14.03
N ALA A 222 3.45 -19.87 -13.84
CA ALA A 222 4.32 -20.02 -12.70
C ALA A 222 4.56 -18.66 -12.04
N SER A 223 4.29 -18.56 -10.74
CA SER A 223 4.71 -17.42 -9.93
C SER A 223 6.07 -17.70 -9.31
N LYS A 224 7.05 -16.83 -9.55
CA LYS A 224 8.35 -16.88 -8.86
C LYS A 224 8.16 -16.40 -7.42
N GLY A 225 8.40 -17.30 -6.47
CA GLY A 225 8.32 -17.01 -5.05
C GLY A 225 9.31 -15.92 -4.62
N ILE A 226 8.86 -15.09 -3.69
CA ILE A 226 9.70 -14.10 -3.02
C ILE A 226 10.44 -14.80 -1.87
N SER A 227 11.74 -14.54 -1.75
CA SER A 227 12.59 -15.14 -0.71
C SER A 227 12.08 -14.74 0.68
N ASP A 228 11.91 -15.75 1.56
CA ASP A 228 11.41 -15.61 2.93
C ASP A 228 10.15 -14.75 3.06
N PHE A 229 9.24 -14.91 2.09
CA PHE A 229 7.97 -14.21 2.08
C PHE A 229 7.13 -14.57 3.31
N GLN A 230 6.68 -13.54 4.02
CA GLN A 230 5.76 -13.65 5.15
C GLN A 230 4.58 -12.71 4.91
N GLU A 231 3.38 -13.29 4.75
CA GLU A 231 2.14 -12.54 4.60
C GLU A 231 1.93 -11.54 5.74
N TYR A 232 1.34 -10.38 5.45
CA TYR A 232 1.08 -9.35 6.45
C TYR A 232 0.26 -9.87 7.63
N LYS A 233 -0.70 -10.77 7.36
CA LYS A 233 -1.52 -11.43 8.36
C LYS A 233 -0.70 -12.16 9.42
N SER A 234 0.45 -12.71 9.03
CA SER A 234 1.32 -13.52 9.88
C SER A 234 2.42 -12.71 10.57
N LEU A 235 2.54 -11.41 10.27
CA LEU A 235 3.52 -10.54 10.91
C LEU A 235 3.09 -10.15 12.33
N ASN A 236 4.01 -10.28 13.27
CA ASN A 236 3.83 -9.78 14.63
C ASN A 236 3.95 -8.25 14.69
N GLY A 237 3.59 -7.65 15.83
CA GLY A 237 3.61 -6.20 16.04
C GLY A 237 4.95 -5.55 15.68
N ASP A 238 6.05 -6.14 16.12
CA ASP A 238 7.40 -5.58 15.96
C ASP A 238 7.97 -5.81 14.55
N GLN A 239 7.35 -6.69 13.76
CA GLN A 239 7.74 -7.04 12.39
C GLN A 239 6.98 -6.23 11.34
N LYS A 240 6.45 -5.05 11.68
CA LYS A 240 5.61 -4.25 10.76
C LYS A 240 6.24 -2.93 10.32
N ASP A 241 7.47 -2.65 10.74
CA ASP A 241 8.21 -1.41 10.44
C ASP A 241 9.24 -1.60 9.31
N TYR A 242 8.90 -2.38 8.29
CA TYR A 242 9.76 -2.53 7.10
C TYR A 242 9.46 -1.44 6.05
N PRO A 243 10.45 -1.05 5.23
CA PRO A 243 10.26 -0.08 4.16
C PRO A 243 9.50 -0.67 2.94
N GLY A 244 8.87 0.18 2.14
CA GLY A 244 8.23 -0.20 0.87
C GLY A 244 6.72 -0.43 0.95
N LEU A 245 6.10 -0.23 2.13
CA LEU A 245 4.67 -0.41 2.35
C LEU A 245 3.87 0.63 1.57
N ILE A 246 4.24 1.90 1.73
CA ILE A 246 3.51 3.03 1.16
C ILE A 246 3.60 3.02 -0.35
N GLN A 247 4.73 2.60 -0.90
CA GLN A 247 4.90 2.43 -2.33
C GLN A 247 3.92 1.38 -2.88
N ILE A 248 3.76 0.24 -2.21
CA ILE A 248 2.75 -0.77 -2.59
C ILE A 248 1.35 -0.17 -2.51
N LEU A 249 1.02 0.48 -1.39
CA LEU A 249 -0.30 1.09 -1.20
C LEU A 249 -0.63 2.14 -2.28
N PHE A 250 0.33 2.97 -2.64
CA PHE A 250 0.18 3.93 -3.72
C PHE A 250 -0.11 3.23 -5.05
N TYR A 251 0.68 2.20 -5.40
CA TYR A 251 0.48 1.49 -6.67
C TYR A 251 -0.77 0.61 -6.68
N VAL A 252 -1.26 0.14 -5.54
CA VAL A 252 -2.59 -0.47 -5.43
C VAL A 252 -3.68 0.50 -5.91
N CYS A 253 -3.57 1.80 -5.60
CA CYS A 253 -4.47 2.84 -6.13
C CYS A 253 -4.26 3.10 -7.62
N VAL A 254 -3.01 3.30 -8.03
CA VAL A 254 -2.67 3.59 -9.43
C VAL A 254 -3.08 2.42 -10.34
N LEU A 255 -2.97 1.17 -9.88
CA LEU A 255 -3.27 -0.02 -10.68
C LEU A 255 -4.70 -0.55 -10.46
N ILE A 256 -5.45 0.01 -9.52
CA ILE A 256 -6.81 -0.41 -9.18
C ILE A 256 -6.85 -1.89 -8.73
N GLU A 257 -5.89 -2.26 -7.88
CA GLU A 257 -5.78 -3.61 -7.33
C GLU A 257 -6.87 -3.82 -6.27
N ASN A 258 -8.09 -4.12 -6.73
CA ASN A 258 -9.27 -4.22 -5.87
C ASN A 258 -9.30 -5.45 -4.97
N ASP A 259 -8.42 -6.42 -5.17
CA ASP A 259 -8.26 -7.60 -4.32
C ASP A 259 -6.98 -7.52 -3.47
N PHE A 260 -6.60 -6.31 -3.07
CA PHE A 260 -5.47 -6.09 -2.19
C PHE A 260 -5.81 -6.42 -0.72
N HIS A 261 -5.55 -7.66 -0.32
CA HIS A 261 -5.77 -8.14 1.05
C HIS A 261 -4.48 -8.60 1.75
N ILE A 262 -4.56 -8.80 3.07
CA ILE A 262 -3.45 -9.11 4.00
C ILE A 262 -2.68 -10.42 3.72
N CYS A 263 -3.11 -11.20 2.74
CA CYS A 263 -2.41 -12.41 2.27
C CYS A 263 -1.62 -12.15 0.96
N ASN A 264 -2.03 -11.14 0.18
CA ASN A 264 -1.41 -10.85 -1.11
C ASN A 264 -0.26 -9.85 -0.98
N PHE A 265 -0.01 -9.33 0.23
CA PHE A 265 1.20 -8.58 0.53
C PHE A 265 1.77 -8.99 1.87
N GLY A 266 3.04 -8.66 2.07
CA GLY A 266 3.81 -9.13 3.21
C GLY A 266 5.22 -8.61 3.14
N THR A 267 6.17 -9.31 3.75
CA THR A 267 7.59 -8.94 3.70
C THR A 267 8.41 -10.03 3.05
N GLY A 268 9.43 -9.65 2.29
CA GLY A 268 10.40 -10.56 1.69
C GLY A 268 11.84 -10.10 1.93
N LEU A 269 12.79 -11.02 1.79
CA LEU A 269 14.22 -10.77 1.98
C LEU A 269 14.91 -10.43 0.64
N PHE A 270 15.61 -9.30 0.61
CA PHE A 270 16.39 -8.81 -0.52
C PHE A 270 17.74 -8.32 -0.04
N ASN A 271 18.84 -8.93 -0.50
CA ASN A 271 20.20 -8.56 -0.11
C ASN A 271 20.38 -8.45 1.42
N GLY A 272 19.81 -9.40 2.17
CA GLY A 272 19.86 -9.43 3.64
C GLY A 272 18.93 -8.45 4.36
N LYS A 273 18.16 -7.63 3.63
CA LYS A 273 17.21 -6.66 4.20
C LYS A 273 15.77 -7.04 3.88
N ARG A 274 14.85 -6.83 4.83
CA ARG A 274 13.43 -7.10 4.65
C ARG A 274 12.70 -5.86 4.12
N TYR A 275 11.86 -6.07 3.11
CA TYR A 275 11.03 -5.05 2.49
C TYR A 275 9.61 -5.55 2.35
N TYR A 276 8.64 -4.62 2.32
CA TYR A 276 7.30 -4.98 1.92
C TYR A 276 7.24 -5.38 0.45
N THR A 277 6.47 -6.42 0.15
CA THR A 277 6.35 -7.05 -1.16
C THR A 277 4.90 -7.39 -1.49
N LYS A 278 4.60 -7.47 -2.80
CA LYS A 278 3.29 -7.82 -3.35
C LYS A 278 3.40 -9.13 -4.14
N ILE A 279 2.46 -10.02 -3.91
CA ILE A 279 2.27 -11.25 -4.69
C ILE A 279 0.86 -11.26 -5.27
N ASP A 280 0.60 -12.23 -6.16
CA ASP A 280 -0.73 -12.57 -6.67
C ASP A 280 -1.38 -11.48 -7.55
N HIS A 281 -1.36 -11.67 -8.87
CA HIS A 281 -1.71 -10.63 -9.86
C HIS A 281 -2.87 -11.04 -10.78
N ASP A 282 -3.63 -12.06 -10.39
CA ASP A 282 -4.61 -12.72 -11.26
C ASP A 282 -6.00 -12.05 -11.26
N TYR A 283 -6.35 -11.29 -10.22
CA TYR A 283 -7.71 -10.81 -9.99
C TYR A 283 -8.21 -9.91 -11.13
N ILE A 284 -7.47 -8.84 -11.47
CA ILE A 284 -7.91 -7.89 -12.51
C ILE A 284 -8.08 -8.59 -13.87
N VAL A 285 -7.26 -9.60 -14.14
CA VAL A 285 -7.27 -10.37 -15.38
C VAL A 285 -8.46 -11.32 -15.43
N SER A 286 -8.69 -12.02 -14.31
CA SER A 286 -9.77 -13.00 -14.17
C SER A 286 -11.15 -12.35 -14.29
N PHE A 287 -11.28 -11.10 -13.81
CA PHE A 287 -12.53 -10.35 -13.83
C PHE A 287 -12.55 -9.23 -14.88
N TRP A 288 -11.58 -9.17 -15.79
CA TRP A 288 -11.39 -8.05 -16.72
C TRP A 288 -12.66 -7.69 -17.49
N ASP A 289 -13.35 -8.67 -18.05
CA ASP A 289 -14.56 -8.43 -18.87
C ASP A 289 -15.72 -7.84 -18.07
N THR A 290 -15.77 -8.11 -16.76
CA THR A 290 -16.74 -7.50 -15.84
C THR A 290 -16.28 -6.11 -15.36
N LEU A 291 -14.97 -5.92 -15.17
CA LEU A 291 -14.42 -4.71 -14.57
C LEU A 291 -14.20 -3.59 -15.60
N LYS A 292 -13.87 -3.88 -16.86
CA LYS A 292 -13.35 -2.90 -17.84
C LYS A 292 -14.29 -1.72 -18.14
N TYR A 293 -15.58 -1.86 -17.88
CA TYR A 293 -16.58 -0.78 -18.03
C TYR A 293 -17.07 -0.22 -16.69
N ALA A 294 -16.57 -0.72 -15.57
CA ALA A 294 -16.99 -0.25 -14.26
C ALA A 294 -16.51 1.19 -14.04
N LYS A 295 -17.39 2.02 -13.46
CA LYS A 295 -17.13 3.45 -13.20
C LYS A 295 -15.79 3.71 -12.49
N PHE A 296 -15.43 2.87 -11.51
CA PHE A 296 -14.17 3.04 -10.77
C PHE A 296 -12.91 2.71 -11.60
N MET A 297 -13.05 1.96 -12.71
CA MET A 297 -11.96 1.69 -13.66
C MET A 297 -11.79 2.87 -14.61
N THR A 298 -12.89 3.43 -15.10
CA THR A 298 -12.90 4.45 -16.16
C THR A 298 -12.75 5.87 -15.63
N GLU A 299 -13.14 6.14 -14.38
CA GLU A 299 -13.01 7.47 -13.77
C GLU A 299 -11.82 7.56 -12.80
N VAL A 300 -11.13 8.69 -12.83
CA VAL A 300 -10.07 9.00 -11.87
C VAL A 300 -10.62 9.89 -10.77
N SER A 301 -10.60 9.38 -9.53
CA SER A 301 -11.08 10.10 -8.35
C SER A 301 -10.36 11.44 -8.16
N GLN A 302 -11.09 12.49 -7.79
CA GLN A 302 -10.52 13.80 -7.41
C GLN A 302 -9.46 13.68 -6.30
N ASN A 303 -9.56 12.66 -5.44
CA ASN A 303 -8.57 12.40 -4.39
C ASN A 303 -7.17 12.11 -4.96
N PHE A 304 -7.03 11.66 -6.21
CA PHE A 304 -5.71 11.55 -6.86
C PHE A 304 -5.08 12.91 -7.10
N GLN A 305 -5.86 13.93 -7.50
CA GLN A 305 -5.33 15.27 -7.69
C GLN A 305 -4.79 15.83 -6.39
N GLU A 306 -5.55 15.66 -5.29
CA GLU A 306 -5.07 16.06 -3.97
C GLU A 306 -3.84 15.25 -3.53
N LEU A 307 -3.84 13.93 -3.74
CA LEU A 307 -2.72 13.08 -3.39
C LEU A 307 -1.45 13.50 -4.13
N LEU A 308 -1.53 13.70 -5.45
CA LEU A 308 -0.40 14.03 -6.29
C LEU A 308 0.14 15.45 -6.01
N LYS A 309 -0.75 16.44 -5.81
CA LYS A 309 -0.36 17.83 -5.53
C LYS A 309 0.11 18.04 -4.09
N LYS A 310 -0.62 17.50 -3.10
CA LYS A 310 -0.35 17.71 -1.66
C LYS A 310 0.55 16.64 -1.06
N LYS A 311 0.77 15.51 -1.74
CA LYS A 311 1.55 14.36 -1.25
C LYS A 311 1.07 13.88 0.12
N SER A 312 -0.25 13.82 0.27
CA SER A 312 -0.90 13.63 1.57
C SER A 312 -1.22 12.16 1.84
N MET A 313 -0.74 11.63 2.96
CA MET A 313 -1.16 10.30 3.45
C MET A 313 -2.68 10.18 3.64
N SER A 314 -3.37 11.26 4.05
CA SER A 314 -4.83 11.25 4.18
C SER A 314 -5.50 10.95 2.84
N SER A 315 -5.06 11.61 1.76
CA SER A 315 -5.62 11.42 0.42
C SER A 315 -5.35 10.00 -0.10
N LEU A 316 -4.17 9.44 0.21
CA LEU A 316 -3.88 8.04 -0.10
C LEU A 316 -4.82 7.07 0.63
N PHE A 317 -5.06 7.27 1.93
CA PHE A 317 -6.01 6.43 2.68
C PHE A 317 -7.44 6.56 2.18
N LEU A 318 -7.90 7.75 1.80
CA LEU A 318 -9.22 7.95 1.20
C LEU A 318 -9.38 7.16 -0.11
N LEU A 319 -8.35 7.13 -0.95
CA LEU A 319 -8.37 6.30 -2.17
C LEU A 319 -8.45 4.81 -1.80
N LEU A 320 -7.60 4.33 -0.90
CA LEU A 320 -7.58 2.93 -0.48
C LEU A 320 -8.90 2.47 0.19
N GLU A 321 -9.63 3.36 0.87
CA GLU A 321 -10.93 3.06 1.47
C GLU A 321 -12.05 2.83 0.44
N SER A 322 -11.91 3.45 -0.75
CA SER A 322 -12.86 3.27 -1.85
C SER A 322 -12.74 1.89 -2.50
N MET A 323 -11.64 1.18 -2.28
CA MET A 323 -11.41 -0.15 -2.86
C MET A 323 -12.27 -1.23 -2.23
N ARG A 324 -12.47 -2.31 -2.99
CA ARG A 324 -13.23 -3.47 -2.51
C ARG A 324 -12.52 -4.14 -1.32
N PHE A 325 -11.27 -4.54 -1.50
CA PHE A 325 -10.40 -5.03 -0.44
C PHE A 325 -9.22 -4.07 -0.24
N SER A 326 -8.94 -3.76 1.02
CA SER A 326 -7.79 -2.96 1.41
C SER A 326 -7.54 -3.14 2.90
N PRO A 327 -6.27 -3.24 3.37
CA PRO A 327 -5.97 -3.32 4.79
C PRO A 327 -6.31 -2.04 5.57
N VAL A 328 -6.60 -0.93 4.87
CA VAL A 328 -7.09 0.30 5.51
C VAL A 328 -8.61 0.32 5.65
N LYS A 329 -9.35 -0.66 5.12
CA LYS A 329 -10.81 -0.74 5.19
C LYS A 329 -11.24 -2.01 5.91
N ALA A 330 -12.04 -1.86 6.96
CA ALA A 330 -12.68 -3.02 7.59
C ALA A 330 -13.71 -3.64 6.63
N ASN A 331 -13.66 -4.96 6.47
CA ASN A 331 -14.65 -5.67 5.66
C ASN A 331 -16.01 -5.73 6.38
N SER A 332 -17.08 -5.98 5.63
CA SER A 332 -18.42 -6.11 6.23
C SER A 332 -18.47 -7.32 7.16
N ARG A 333 -19.20 -7.21 8.27
CA ARG A 333 -19.39 -8.32 9.22
C ARG A 333 -19.93 -9.58 8.55
N ILE A 334 -20.77 -9.43 7.52
CA ILE A 334 -21.32 -10.55 6.73
C ILE A 334 -20.20 -11.29 5.99
N LEU A 335 -19.30 -10.55 5.34
CA LEU A 335 -18.15 -11.14 4.65
C LEU A 335 -17.19 -11.79 5.65
N GLU A 336 -16.94 -11.15 6.80
CA GLU A 336 -16.13 -11.74 7.86
C GLU A 336 -16.73 -13.06 8.39
N LEU A 337 -18.05 -13.08 8.61
CA LEU A 337 -18.76 -14.28 9.04
C LEU A 337 -18.70 -15.38 7.97
N GLY A 338 -18.92 -15.04 6.71
CA GLY A 338 -18.80 -15.97 5.59
C GLY A 338 -17.41 -16.59 5.48
N HIS A 339 -16.35 -15.83 5.77
CA HIS A 339 -14.99 -16.35 5.82
C HIS A 339 -14.72 -17.21 7.06
N LYS A 340 -15.35 -16.95 8.21
CA LYS A 340 -15.25 -17.80 9.41
C LYS A 340 -15.90 -19.17 9.22
N ILE A 341 -16.97 -19.25 8.42
CA ILE A 341 -17.70 -20.50 8.14
C ILE A 341 -16.93 -21.39 7.14
N ARG A 342 -16.02 -20.82 6.34
CA ARG A 342 -15.15 -21.60 5.44
C ARG A 342 -14.08 -22.35 6.23
N LEU A 343 -14.38 -23.60 6.58
CA LEU A 343 -13.43 -24.50 7.23
C LEU A 343 -12.17 -24.69 6.38
N GLY A 344 -11.00 -24.55 7.01
CA GLY A 344 -9.69 -24.87 6.40
C GLY A 344 -9.09 -23.81 5.47
N ARG A 345 -9.68 -22.61 5.31
CA ARG A 345 -9.09 -21.54 4.48
C ARG A 345 -8.68 -20.31 5.30
N PRO A 346 -7.52 -19.69 5.03
CA PRO A 346 -7.13 -18.48 5.71
C PRO A 346 -8.11 -17.34 5.38
N SER A 347 -8.62 -16.70 6.44
CA SER A 347 -9.38 -15.46 6.30
C SER A 347 -8.55 -14.37 5.60
N THR A 348 -9.07 -13.84 4.48
CA THR A 348 -8.50 -12.72 3.72
C THR A 348 -9.11 -11.38 4.11
N VAL A 349 -10.10 -11.37 5.01
CA VAL A 349 -10.76 -10.13 5.45
C VAL A 349 -9.94 -9.38 6.49
N THR A 350 -10.00 -8.06 6.42
CA THR A 350 -9.39 -7.15 7.39
C THR A 350 -10.43 -6.78 8.46
N SER A 351 -10.14 -7.14 9.72
CA SER A 351 -10.98 -6.74 10.86
C SER A 351 -10.81 -5.26 11.22
N HIS A 352 -11.78 -4.68 11.92
CA HIS A 352 -11.69 -3.30 12.44
C HIS A 352 -10.42 -3.05 13.29
N MET A 353 -10.02 -4.03 14.11
CA MET A 353 -8.82 -3.91 14.94
C MET A 353 -7.56 -3.89 14.07
N MET A 354 -7.44 -4.81 13.10
CA MET A 354 -6.30 -4.86 12.18
C MET A 354 -6.22 -3.60 11.32
N MET A 355 -7.35 -3.12 10.82
CA MET A 355 -7.46 -1.88 10.06
C MET A 355 -6.93 -0.68 10.86
N SER A 356 -7.36 -0.54 12.12
CA SER A 356 -6.88 0.54 12.98
C SER A 356 -5.38 0.42 13.23
N GLN A 357 -4.87 -0.77 13.55
CA GLN A 357 -3.45 -1.00 13.77
C GLN A 357 -2.62 -0.68 12.51
N PHE A 358 -3.09 -1.12 11.33
CA PHE A 358 -2.44 -0.85 10.05
C PHE A 358 -2.29 0.65 9.81
N ARG A 359 -3.38 1.41 9.91
CA ARG A 359 -3.37 2.86 9.70
C ARG A 359 -2.42 3.56 10.65
N ASN A 360 -2.50 3.24 11.93
CA ASN A 360 -1.65 3.86 12.93
C ASN A 360 -0.16 3.65 12.63
N LYS A 361 0.20 2.43 12.21
CA LYS A 361 1.57 2.10 11.82
C LYS A 361 1.98 2.67 10.48
N ALA A 362 1.04 2.92 9.59
CA ALA A 362 1.31 3.55 8.31
C ALA A 362 1.56 5.07 8.47
N ILE A 363 1.06 5.71 9.53
CA ILE A 363 1.28 7.14 9.80
C ILE A 363 2.62 7.34 10.51
N THR A 364 3.67 7.39 9.72
CA THR A 364 5.03 7.64 10.19
C THR A 364 5.71 8.65 9.28
N ARG A 365 6.73 9.35 9.80
CA ARG A 365 7.56 10.22 8.95
C ARG A 365 8.24 9.43 7.84
N SER A 366 8.72 8.23 8.16
CA SER A 366 9.39 7.35 7.17
C SER A 366 8.44 7.06 6.01
N ASN A 367 7.19 6.75 6.34
CA ASN A 367 6.15 6.44 5.38
C ASN A 367 5.68 7.69 4.61
N GLN A 368 5.62 8.86 5.26
CA GLN A 368 5.35 10.11 4.56
C GLN A 368 6.46 10.44 3.55
N LYS A 369 7.73 10.27 3.92
CA LYS A 369 8.84 10.43 2.99
C LYS A 369 8.75 9.41 1.86
N GLU A 370 8.47 8.15 2.18
CA GLU A 370 8.25 7.10 1.18
C GLU A 370 7.14 7.48 0.20
N LEU A 371 6.04 8.10 0.67
CA LEU A 371 4.99 8.62 -0.20
C LEU A 371 5.52 9.70 -1.14
N GLU A 372 6.24 10.69 -0.60
CA GLU A 372 6.80 11.79 -1.38
C GLU A 372 7.76 11.28 -2.47
N TYR A 373 8.64 10.34 -2.12
CA TYR A 373 9.55 9.68 -3.06
C TYR A 373 8.78 8.86 -4.08
N THR A 374 7.80 8.06 -3.65
CA THR A 374 6.98 7.24 -4.55
C THR A 374 6.24 8.08 -5.57
N ILE A 375 5.63 9.20 -5.14
CA ILE A 375 4.94 10.11 -6.06
C ILE A 375 5.94 10.72 -7.04
N ASN A 376 7.10 11.18 -6.58
CA ASN A 376 8.13 11.72 -7.47
C ASN A 376 8.63 10.67 -8.48
N ASP A 377 8.89 9.43 -8.04
CA ASP A 377 9.29 8.32 -8.90
C ASP A 377 8.20 7.97 -9.93
N PHE A 378 6.93 7.94 -9.50
CA PHE A 378 5.79 7.78 -10.39
C PHE A 378 5.79 8.85 -11.49
N ILE A 379 5.92 10.13 -11.12
CA ILE A 379 5.95 11.25 -12.08
C ILE A 379 7.05 11.06 -13.12
N LEU A 380 8.25 10.67 -12.68
CA LEU A 380 9.38 10.43 -13.59
C LEU A 380 9.09 9.26 -14.54
N LYS A 381 8.59 8.14 -14.00
CA LYS A 381 8.27 6.93 -14.74
C LYS A 381 7.07 7.07 -15.68
N THR A 382 6.16 8.02 -15.43
CA THR A 382 4.99 8.28 -16.28
C THR A 382 5.16 9.44 -17.24
N ARG A 383 6.37 10.01 -17.36
CA ARG A 383 6.65 10.97 -18.43
C ARG A 383 6.34 10.35 -19.79
N PRO A 384 5.78 11.11 -20.75
CA PRO A 384 5.33 10.55 -22.02
C PRO A 384 6.36 9.68 -22.74
N THR A 385 7.64 10.11 -22.76
CA THR A 385 8.73 9.35 -23.40
C THR A 385 9.01 8.03 -22.71
N GLU A 386 9.13 8.04 -21.38
CA GLU A 386 9.48 6.86 -20.58
C GLU A 386 8.34 5.83 -20.59
N ILE A 387 7.10 6.30 -20.40
CA ILE A 387 5.96 5.40 -20.33
C ILE A 387 5.61 4.81 -21.71
N ASN A 388 5.74 5.59 -22.78
CA ASN A 388 5.56 5.06 -24.13
C ASN A 388 6.62 4.02 -24.47
N ARG A 389 7.89 4.27 -24.11
CA ARG A 389 8.96 3.28 -24.27
C ARG A 389 8.62 1.98 -23.53
N PHE A 390 8.22 2.07 -22.26
CA PHE A 390 7.83 0.90 -21.47
C PHE A 390 6.70 0.09 -22.10
N PHE A 391 5.62 0.74 -22.56
CA PHE A 391 4.51 0.04 -23.22
C PHE A 391 4.92 -0.55 -24.57
N SER A 392 5.73 0.15 -25.36
CA SER A 392 6.27 -0.37 -26.62
C SER A 392 7.17 -1.60 -26.38
N ASP A 393 7.97 -1.60 -25.32
CA ASP A 393 8.78 -2.75 -24.97
C ASP A 393 7.90 -3.96 -24.56
N LEU A 394 6.79 -3.73 -23.83
CA LEU A 394 5.82 -4.79 -23.50
C LEU A 394 5.07 -5.32 -24.72
N GLU A 395 4.65 -4.45 -25.64
CA GLU A 395 4.10 -4.84 -26.94
C GLU A 395 5.13 -5.67 -27.73
N GLY A 396 6.40 -5.28 -27.70
CA GLY A 396 7.51 -6.03 -28.25
C GLY A 396 7.62 -7.44 -27.66
N VAL A 397 7.50 -7.60 -26.34
CA VAL A 397 7.46 -8.92 -25.69
C VAL A 397 6.28 -9.76 -26.17
N LEU A 398 5.08 -9.18 -26.23
CA LEU A 398 3.90 -9.88 -26.72
C LEU A 398 4.13 -10.40 -28.13
N MET A 399 4.64 -9.55 -29.02
CA MET A 399 4.78 -9.88 -30.44
C MET A 399 5.96 -10.80 -30.74
N THR A 400 7.09 -10.65 -30.04
CA THR A 400 8.33 -11.37 -30.37
C THR A 400 8.56 -12.61 -29.50
N LYS A 401 8.06 -12.64 -28.27
CA LYS A 401 8.26 -13.78 -27.34
C LYS A 401 7.01 -14.62 -27.17
N ILE A 402 5.82 -14.03 -27.11
CA ILE A 402 4.58 -14.75 -26.77
C ILE A 402 3.77 -15.17 -28.00
N ALA A 403 3.56 -14.27 -28.96
CA ALA A 403 2.78 -14.55 -30.17
C ALA A 403 3.28 -15.78 -30.96
N PRO A 404 4.60 -16.03 -31.09
CA PRO A 404 5.10 -17.26 -31.72
C PRO A 404 4.65 -18.54 -31.00
N LEU A 405 4.56 -18.52 -29.66
CA LEU A 405 4.19 -19.69 -28.84
C LEU A 405 2.72 -20.09 -29.02
N ILE A 406 1.87 -19.13 -29.38
CA ILE A 406 0.45 -19.33 -29.70
C ILE A 406 0.18 -19.35 -31.21
N LYS A 407 1.23 -19.49 -32.03
CA LYS A 407 1.14 -19.50 -33.51
C LYS A 407 0.41 -18.28 -34.08
N TYR A 408 0.64 -17.10 -33.49
CA TYR A 408 -0.01 -15.84 -33.87
C TYR A 408 -1.54 -15.89 -33.83
N ASN A 409 -2.14 -16.75 -33.01
CA ASN A 409 -3.58 -16.71 -32.77
C ASN A 409 -3.94 -15.53 -31.86
N TYR A 410 -4.17 -14.36 -32.48
CA TYR A 410 -4.44 -13.08 -31.80
C TYR A 410 -5.64 -13.10 -30.85
N LYS A 411 -6.52 -14.10 -30.92
CA LYS A 411 -7.58 -14.31 -29.93
C LYS A 411 -7.02 -14.39 -28.51
N TYR A 412 -5.86 -15.02 -28.31
CA TYR A 412 -5.25 -15.13 -26.97
C TYR A 412 -4.53 -13.87 -26.49
N LEU A 413 -4.44 -12.82 -27.33
CA LEU A 413 -3.78 -11.56 -26.97
C LEU A 413 -4.78 -10.43 -26.67
N GLY A 414 -6.07 -10.63 -26.92
CA GLY A 414 -7.11 -9.61 -26.79
C GLY A 414 -7.07 -8.92 -25.42
N LYS A 415 -7.18 -9.71 -24.35
CA LYS A 415 -7.13 -9.20 -22.98
C LYS A 415 -5.84 -8.47 -22.62
N SER A 416 -4.70 -8.96 -23.11
CA SER A 416 -3.40 -8.31 -22.85
C SER A 416 -3.31 -6.95 -23.52
N ASN A 417 -3.77 -6.84 -24.77
CA ASN A 417 -3.81 -5.59 -25.50
C ASN A 417 -4.77 -4.58 -24.85
N GLU A 418 -5.95 -5.03 -24.41
CA GLU A 418 -6.91 -4.19 -23.68
C GLU A 418 -6.31 -3.65 -22.37
N LEU A 419 -5.61 -4.49 -21.60
CA LEU A 419 -4.92 -4.08 -20.36
C LEU A 419 -3.81 -3.07 -20.62
N LEU A 420 -2.97 -3.30 -21.64
CA LEU A 420 -1.90 -2.37 -22.00
C LEU A 420 -2.47 -1.01 -22.40
N PHE A 421 -3.49 -0.99 -23.26
CA PHE A 421 -4.17 0.23 -23.67
C PHE A 421 -4.77 0.98 -22.48
N PHE A 422 -5.47 0.26 -21.61
CA PHE A 422 -6.07 0.82 -20.40
C PHE A 422 -5.04 1.48 -19.49
N PHE A 423 -3.96 0.77 -19.15
CA PHE A 423 -2.95 1.32 -18.24
C PHE A 423 -2.15 2.47 -18.88
N LYS A 424 -1.91 2.42 -20.20
CA LYS A 424 -1.30 3.53 -20.93
C LYS A 424 -2.13 4.81 -20.84
N LEU A 425 -3.44 4.71 -21.09
CA LEU A 425 -4.37 5.84 -20.93
C LEU A 425 -4.44 6.32 -19.49
N ARG A 426 -4.57 5.38 -18.54
CA ARG A 426 -4.68 5.70 -17.12
C ARG A 426 -3.46 6.45 -16.59
N PHE A 427 -2.26 5.99 -16.92
CA PHE A 427 -1.04 6.67 -16.46
C PHE A 427 -0.87 8.03 -17.12
N SER A 428 -1.26 8.16 -18.39
CA SER A 428 -1.28 9.46 -19.08
C SER A 428 -2.25 10.42 -18.40
N HIS A 429 -3.45 9.97 -18.05
CA HIS A 429 -4.44 10.78 -17.33
C HIS A 429 -3.97 11.18 -15.93
N LEU A 430 -3.45 10.23 -15.14
CA LEU A 430 -2.91 10.50 -13.81
C LEU A 430 -1.72 11.48 -13.86
N SER A 431 -0.85 11.34 -14.86
CA SER A 431 0.27 12.27 -15.07
C SER A 431 -0.21 13.68 -15.43
N ASN A 432 -1.31 13.80 -16.17
CA ASN A 432 -1.88 15.11 -16.53
C ASN A 432 -2.53 15.83 -15.35
N LEU A 433 -2.94 15.14 -14.28
CA LEU A 433 -3.52 15.78 -13.08
C LEU A 433 -2.52 16.67 -12.31
N LEU A 434 -1.23 16.57 -12.64
CA LEU A 434 -0.15 17.37 -12.05
C LEU A 434 0.07 18.71 -12.74
N ASN A 435 -0.31 18.81 -14.01
CA ASN A 435 -0.36 20.06 -14.76
C ASN A 435 -1.63 20.84 -14.39
#